data_AF-A0A497LIN9-F1
#
_entry.id   AF-A0A497LIN9-F1
#
_cell.length_a   1.000
_cell.length_b   1.000
_cell.length_c   1.000
_cell.angle_alpha   90.00
_cell.angle_beta   90.00
_cell.angle_gamma   90.00
#
_symmetry.space_group_name_H-M   'P 1'
#
loop_
_entity.id
_entity.type
_entity.pdbx_description
1 polymer ?
#
loop_
_entity_poly.entity_id
_entity_poly.type
_entity_poly.pdbx_seq_one_letter_code
_entity_poly.pdbx_strand_id
1 'polypeptide(L)'
;MEALGWFNLLFNVLLILLVVLAVIVVELKDLLYAVIVAGVYGVIIGLLYFMLQAPDIALTQIVVGVGIQTAILVVAVSKTLRVEEKASGKDLGLKAASIAAVVILTVILVFTVVYDFPAFGQPVERVGQYYVENVLKDVGAWNAVGAIVWDYRGYDTLGETLVLFTAVIVVLAVFKHAPGKRDEPNS
;
A
#
# COMPACT_ATOMS: atom_id res chain seq x y z
N MET A 1 32.73 6.35 3.06
CA MET A 1 32.30 4.94 3.24
C MET A 1 31.41 4.75 4.46
N GLU A 2 31.61 5.46 5.57
CA GLU A 2 30.76 5.29 6.76
C GLU A 2 29.32 5.82 6.63
N ALA A 3 29.10 6.94 5.92
CA ALA A 3 27.76 7.50 5.74
C ALA A 3 26.77 6.54 5.05
N LEU A 4 27.27 5.69 4.15
CA LEU A 4 26.46 4.64 3.48
C LEU A 4 26.11 3.49 4.44
N GLY A 5 26.96 3.20 5.42
CA GLY A 5 26.74 2.14 6.41
C GLY A 5 25.56 2.44 7.32
N TRP A 6 25.50 3.66 7.87
CA TRP A 6 24.40 4.09 8.73
C TRP A 6 23.07 4.17 7.97
N PHE A 7 23.10 4.62 6.71
CA PHE A 7 21.91 4.65 5.85
C PHE A 7 21.37 3.24 5.58
N ASN A 8 22.23 2.30 5.19
CA ASN A 8 21.83 0.91 4.93
C ASN A 8 21.35 0.21 6.21
N LEU A 9 21.98 0.50 7.35
CA LEU A 9 21.55 -0.03 8.64
C LEU A 9 20.15 0.48 9.00
N LEU A 10 19.92 1.79 8.88
CA LEU A 10 18.60 2.37 9.11
C LEU A 10 17.54 1.77 8.18
N PHE A 11 17.86 1.65 6.89
CA PHE A 11 16.96 1.07 5.89
C PHE A 11 16.56 -0.37 6.25
N ASN A 12 17.53 -1.21 6.59
CA ASN A 12 17.28 -2.61 6.99
C ASN A 12 16.49 -2.70 8.30
N VAL A 13 16.77 -1.82 9.27
CA VAL A 13 16.01 -1.76 10.53
C VAL A 13 14.55 -1.40 10.27
N LEU A 14 14.28 -0.43 9.39
CA LEU A 14 12.91 -0.06 9.01
C LEU A 14 12.19 -1.20 8.30
N LEU A 15 12.88 -1.97 7.44
CA LEU A 15 12.30 -3.15 6.81
C LEU A 15 11.92 -4.24 7.82
N ILE A 16 12.81 -4.54 8.78
CA ILE A 16 12.51 -5.50 9.85
C ILE A 16 11.32 -5.00 10.69
N LEU A 17 11.28 -3.70 11.00
CA LEU A 17 10.19 -3.09 11.74
C LEU A 17 8.85 -3.23 11.00
N LEU A 18 8.82 -3.13 9.67
CA LEU A 18 7.60 -3.37 8.89
C LEU A 18 7.08 -4.80 9.05
N VAL A 19 7.97 -5.79 9.02
CA VAL A 19 7.58 -7.20 9.22
C VAL A 19 6.98 -7.38 10.61
N VAL A 20 7.62 -6.82 11.64
CA VAL A 20 7.12 -6.88 13.02
C VAL A 20 5.76 -6.19 13.15
N LEU A 21 5.59 -4.99 12.59
CA LEU A 21 4.32 -4.28 12.61
C LEU A 21 3.23 -5.02 11.85
N ALA A 22 3.54 -5.65 10.72
CA ALA A 22 2.59 -6.46 9.97
C ALA A 22 2.06 -7.63 10.81
N VAL A 23 2.94 -8.33 11.55
CA VAL A 23 2.52 -9.40 12.48
C VAL A 23 1.64 -8.83 13.58
N ILE A 24 2.03 -7.72 14.20
CA ILE A 24 1.25 -7.06 15.25
C ILE A 24 -0.16 -6.69 14.74
N VAL A 25 -0.28 -6.09 13.56
CA VAL A 25 -1.57 -5.70 12.97
C VAL A 25 -2.50 -6.90 12.82
N VAL A 26 -1.97 -8.05 12.38
CA VAL A 26 -2.76 -9.29 12.21
C VAL A 26 -3.19 -9.89 13.54
N GLU A 27 -2.40 -9.73 14.61
CA GLU A 27 -2.72 -10.26 15.94
C GLU A 27 -3.70 -9.38 16.75
N LEU A 28 -3.91 -8.13 16.34
CA LEU A 28 -4.78 -7.18 17.04
C LEU A 28 -6.26 -7.53 16.85
N LYS A 29 -6.91 -7.90 17.96
CA LYS A 29 -8.35 -8.20 18.01
C LYS A 29 -9.26 -6.97 17.99
N ASP A 30 -8.73 -5.83 18.45
CA ASP A 30 -9.45 -4.55 18.40
C ASP A 30 -9.08 -3.84 17.09
N LEU A 31 -10.08 -3.73 16.22
CA LEU A 31 -9.93 -3.22 14.87
C LEU A 31 -9.50 -1.75 14.86
N LEU A 32 -9.83 -0.97 15.89
CA LEU A 32 -9.41 0.43 15.96
C LEU A 32 -7.89 0.52 16.16
N TYR A 33 -7.34 -0.31 17.05
CA TYR A 33 -5.89 -0.37 17.25
C TYR A 33 -5.20 -0.94 16.01
N ALA A 34 -5.78 -1.97 15.37
CA ALA A 34 -5.23 -2.52 14.13
C ALA A 34 -5.09 -1.44 13.04
N VAL A 35 -6.11 -0.59 12.87
CA VAL A 35 -6.10 0.53 11.91
C VAL A 35 -5.06 1.59 12.28
N ILE A 36 -4.94 1.95 13.55
CA ILE A 36 -3.92 2.93 13.99
C ILE A 36 -2.51 2.41 13.73
N VAL A 37 -2.23 1.14 14.06
CA VAL A 37 -0.92 0.52 13.83
C VAL A 37 -0.65 0.36 12.33
N ALA A 38 -1.67 0.07 11.50
CA ALA A 38 -1.56 0.08 10.05
C ALA A 38 -1.22 1.48 9.50
N GLY A 39 -1.72 2.55 10.12
CA GLY A 39 -1.30 3.92 9.81
C GLY A 39 0.19 4.16 10.09
N VAL A 40 0.71 3.69 11.23
CA VAL A 40 2.14 3.75 11.57
C VAL A 40 2.99 2.97 10.56
N TYR A 41 2.53 1.78 10.16
CA TYR A 41 3.14 1.01 9.08
C TYR A 41 3.24 1.83 7.78
N GLY A 42 2.17 2.54 7.41
CA GLY A 42 2.14 3.40 6.23
C GLY A 42 3.13 4.58 6.29
N VAL A 43 3.38 5.14 7.48
CA VAL A 43 4.38 6.21 7.68
C VAL A 43 5.79 5.68 7.42
N ILE A 44 6.10 4.47 7.90
CA ILE A 44 7.42 3.85 7.68
C ILE A 44 7.64 3.56 6.20
N ILE A 45 6.62 3.08 5.49
CA ILE A 45 6.68 2.92 4.02
C ILE A 45 6.95 4.26 3.33
N GLY A 46 6.26 5.34 3.73
CA GLY A 46 6.51 6.68 3.19
C GLY A 46 7.96 7.15 3.41
N LEU A 47 8.52 6.87 4.59
CA LEU A 47 9.92 7.17 4.90
C LEU A 47 10.89 6.36 4.02
N LEU A 48 10.61 5.07 3.78
CA LEU A 48 11.40 4.24 2.88
C LEU A 48 11.38 4.77 1.45
N TYR A 49 10.23 5.21 0.93
CA TYR A 49 10.16 5.83 -0.40
C TYR A 49 10.99 7.11 -0.48
N PHE A 50 10.97 7.93 0.58
CA PHE A 50 11.82 9.11 0.64
C PHE A 50 13.31 8.74 0.64
N MET A 51 13.70 7.70 1.38
CA MET A 51 15.08 7.17 1.38
C MET A 51 15.49 6.63 0.00
N LEU A 52 14.55 6.07 -0.77
CA LEU A 52 14.73 5.60 -2.14
C LEU A 52 14.71 6.72 -3.19
N GLN A 53 14.79 7.99 -2.78
CA GLN A 53 14.78 9.15 -3.68
C GLN A 53 13.50 9.28 -4.51
N ALA A 54 12.38 8.78 -4.00
CA ALA A 54 11.06 8.90 -4.61
C ALA A 54 10.15 9.81 -3.77
N PRO A 55 10.41 11.14 -3.74
CA PRO A 55 9.68 12.07 -2.87
C PRO A 55 8.19 12.19 -3.22
N ASP A 56 7.83 12.12 -4.50
CA ASP A 56 6.43 12.23 -4.93
C ASP A 56 5.60 11.04 -4.44
N ILE A 57 6.16 9.83 -4.55
CA ILE A 57 5.53 8.60 -4.07
C ILE A 57 5.45 8.59 -2.53
N ALA A 58 6.46 9.14 -1.85
CA ALA A 58 6.41 9.31 -0.39
C ALA A 58 5.27 10.24 0.04
N LEU A 59 5.06 11.36 -0.67
CA LEU A 59 4.00 12.30 -0.37
C LEU A 59 2.61 11.69 -0.61
N THR A 60 2.40 10.99 -1.73
CA THR A 60 1.11 10.33 -1.99
C THR A 60 0.82 9.23 -0.98
N GLN A 61 1.84 8.46 -0.57
CA GLN A 61 1.73 7.44 0.46
C GLN A 61 1.27 8.02 1.81
N ILE A 62 1.84 9.15 2.23
CA ILE A 62 1.48 9.80 3.50
C ILE A 62 0.04 10.34 3.41
N VAL A 63 -0.31 11.04 2.33
CA VAL A 63 -1.64 11.65 2.19
C VAL A 63 -2.73 10.59 2.06
N VAL A 64 -2.56 9.63 1.15
CA VAL A 64 -3.59 8.65 0.81
C VAL A 64 -3.55 7.44 1.76
N GLY A 65 -2.38 6.82 1.92
CA GLY A 65 -2.22 5.58 2.69
C GLY A 65 -2.29 5.79 4.21
N VAL A 66 -1.76 6.89 4.72
CA VAL A 66 -1.83 7.21 6.16
C VAL A 66 -3.01 8.12 6.48
N GLY A 67 -3.25 9.17 5.69
CA GLY A 67 -4.33 10.12 5.95
C GLY A 67 -5.72 9.55 5.62
N ILE A 68 -6.02 9.44 4.32
CA ILE A 68 -7.37 9.12 3.83
C ILE A 68 -7.79 7.70 4.22
N GLN A 69 -6.94 6.71 3.96
CA GLN A 69 -7.25 5.30 4.24
C GLN A 69 -7.51 5.06 5.74
N THR A 70 -6.64 5.56 6.62
CA THR A 70 -6.85 5.44 8.07
C THR A 70 -8.13 6.13 8.50
N ALA A 71 -8.41 7.35 8.01
CA ALA A 71 -9.63 8.06 8.37
C ALA A 71 -10.90 7.28 7.96
N ILE A 72 -10.92 6.75 6.72
CA ILE A 72 -12.04 5.93 6.23
C ILE A 72 -12.20 4.66 7.08
N LEU A 73 -11.11 3.96 7.38
CA LEU A 73 -11.14 2.74 8.18
C LEU A 73 -11.55 3.00 9.63
N VAL A 74 -11.10 4.10 10.25
CA VAL A 74 -11.55 4.50 11.59
C VAL A 74 -13.04 4.79 11.59
N VAL A 75 -13.55 5.52 10.59
CA VAL A 75 -15.00 5.80 10.47
C VAL A 75 -15.78 4.50 10.25
N ALA A 76 -15.29 3.59 9.40
CA ALA A 76 -15.91 2.29 9.18
C ALA A 76 -15.97 1.48 10.48
N VAL A 77 -14.84 1.33 11.18
CA VAL A 77 -14.75 0.61 12.46
C VAL A 77 -15.63 1.25 13.53
N SER A 78 -15.72 2.58 13.57
CA SER A 78 -16.61 3.28 14.53
C SER A 78 -18.10 3.01 14.29
N LYS A 79 -18.47 2.58 13.07
CA LYS A 79 -19.84 2.25 12.69
C LYS A 79 -20.10 0.73 12.65
N THR A 80 -19.09 -0.10 12.87
CA THR A 80 -19.19 -1.57 12.89
C THR A 80 -18.78 -2.14 14.26
N LEU A 81 -18.71 -3.47 14.37
CA LEU A 81 -18.16 -4.11 15.56
C LEU A 81 -16.68 -3.75 15.69
N ARG A 82 -16.25 -3.41 16.91
CA ARG A 82 -14.87 -3.03 17.23
C ARG A 82 -13.96 -4.23 17.51
N VAL A 83 -14.55 -5.34 17.92
CA VAL A 83 -13.85 -6.59 18.22
C VAL A 83 -14.23 -7.61 17.17
N GLU A 84 -13.23 -8.30 16.62
CA GLU A 84 -13.43 -9.37 15.65
C GLU A 84 -14.31 -10.49 16.26
N GLU A 85 -15.35 -10.89 15.54
CA GLU A 85 -16.21 -12.01 15.96
C GLU A 85 -15.49 -13.34 15.73
N LYS A 86 -15.48 -14.20 16.75
CA LYS A 86 -14.75 -15.47 16.72
C LYS A 86 -15.37 -16.41 15.68
N ALA A 87 -14.60 -16.76 14.65
CA ALA A 87 -15.03 -17.67 13.60
C ALA A 87 -15.48 -19.04 14.14
N SER A 88 -16.58 -19.59 13.61
CA SER A 88 -17.09 -20.91 13.97
C SER A 88 -16.11 -22.03 13.58
N GLY A 89 -15.98 -23.07 14.41
CA GLY A 89 -14.93 -24.10 14.29
C GLY A 89 -14.94 -24.93 12.99
N LYS A 90 -16.04 -24.91 12.22
CA LYS A 90 -16.13 -25.55 10.89
C LYS A 90 -15.46 -24.72 9.78
N ASP A 91 -15.30 -23.41 9.99
CA ASP A 91 -14.63 -22.48 9.07
C ASP A 91 -13.11 -22.45 9.26
N LEU A 92 -12.59 -23.05 10.35
CA LEU A 92 -11.18 -23.03 10.69
C LEU A 92 -10.33 -23.80 9.67
N GLY A 93 -10.84 -24.93 9.16
CA GLY A 93 -10.16 -25.71 8.12
C GLY A 93 -10.09 -24.97 6.77
N LEU A 94 -11.16 -24.28 6.39
CA LEU A 94 -11.22 -23.48 5.15
C LEU A 94 -10.37 -22.20 5.26
N LYS A 95 -10.38 -21.54 6.43
CA LYS A 95 -9.55 -20.36 6.72
C LYS A 95 -8.06 -20.71 6.81
N ALA A 96 -7.72 -21.84 7.44
CA ALA A 96 -6.34 -22.31 7.47
C ALA A 96 -5.86 -22.68 6.06
N ALA A 97 -6.71 -23.30 5.24
CA ALA A 97 -6.40 -23.60 3.85
C ALA A 97 -6.24 -22.33 3.00
N SER A 98 -7.08 -21.31 3.19
CA SER A 98 -6.94 -20.04 2.46
C SER A 98 -5.70 -19.27 2.88
N ILE A 99 -5.37 -19.22 4.17
CA ILE A 99 -4.14 -18.60 4.68
C ILE A 99 -2.92 -19.35 4.13
N ALA A 100 -2.90 -20.70 4.20
CA ALA A 100 -1.82 -21.50 3.67
C ALA A 100 -1.65 -21.32 2.16
N ALA A 101 -2.75 -21.26 1.39
CA ALA A 101 -2.72 -21.01 -0.04
C ALA A 101 -2.13 -19.63 -0.36
N VAL A 102 -2.51 -18.59 0.39
CA VAL A 102 -1.93 -17.24 0.22
C VAL A 102 -0.44 -17.25 0.54
N VAL A 103 -0.02 -17.85 1.66
CA VAL A 103 1.40 -17.93 2.03
C VAL A 103 2.21 -18.68 0.98
N ILE A 104 1.73 -19.83 0.50
CA ILE A 104 2.38 -20.62 -0.55
C ILE A 104 2.48 -19.81 -1.84
N LEU A 105 1.39 -19.14 -2.24
CA LEU A 105 1.37 -18.29 -3.42
C LEU A 105 2.36 -17.13 -3.31
N THR A 106 2.43 -16.48 -2.15
CA THR A 106 3.39 -15.40 -1.88
C THR A 106 4.83 -15.92 -1.95
N VAL A 107 5.12 -17.07 -1.35
CA VAL A 107 6.46 -17.68 -1.40
C VAL A 107 6.84 -18.04 -2.83
N ILE A 108 5.93 -18.63 -3.61
CA ILE A 108 6.16 -18.96 -5.02
C ILE A 108 6.43 -17.67 -5.82
N LEU A 109 5.59 -16.64 -5.67
CA LEU A 109 5.75 -15.37 -6.37
C LEU A 109 7.09 -14.70 -6.04
N VAL A 110 7.43 -14.61 -4.75
CA VAL A 110 8.71 -14.06 -4.31
C VAL A 110 9.86 -14.87 -4.90
N PHE A 111 9.78 -16.21 -4.87
CA PHE A 111 10.83 -17.05 -5.42
C PHE A 111 10.97 -16.88 -6.94
N THR A 112 9.87 -16.79 -7.68
CA THR A 112 9.92 -16.54 -9.14
C THR A 112 10.50 -15.18 -9.47
N VAL A 113 10.10 -14.14 -8.74
CA VAL A 113 10.59 -12.77 -8.97
C VAL A 113 12.07 -12.67 -8.61
N VAL A 114 12.50 -13.28 -7.50
CA VAL A 114 13.89 -13.26 -7.06
C VAL A 114 14.79 -14.12 -7.97
N TYR A 115 14.28 -15.22 -8.52
CA TYR A 115 15.04 -16.10 -9.41
C TYR A 115 15.36 -15.44 -10.77
N ASP A 116 14.40 -14.69 -11.33
CA ASP A 116 14.60 -13.93 -12.56
C ASP A 116 15.24 -12.55 -12.34
N PHE A 117 15.47 -12.15 -11.08
CA PHE A 117 16.09 -10.86 -10.80
C PHE A 117 17.60 -10.92 -11.09
N PRO A 118 18.13 -9.99 -11.90
CA PRO A 118 19.57 -9.84 -12.12
C PRO A 118 20.28 -9.56 -10.79
N ALA A 119 21.53 -9.99 -10.70
CA ALA A 119 22.36 -9.74 -9.51
C ALA A 119 22.40 -8.23 -9.20
N PHE A 120 22.24 -7.90 -7.92
CA PHE A 120 22.19 -6.52 -7.44
C PHE A 120 23.42 -5.73 -7.94
N GLY A 121 23.18 -4.64 -8.68
CA GLY A 121 24.23 -3.78 -9.25
C GLY A 121 24.59 -4.06 -10.73
N GLN A 122 23.98 -5.06 -11.37
CA GLN A 122 24.06 -5.22 -12.83
C GLN A 122 23.10 -4.22 -13.50
N PRO A 123 23.53 -3.43 -14.50
CA PRO A 123 22.63 -2.53 -15.22
C PRO A 123 21.68 -3.36 -16.09
N VAL A 124 20.44 -3.48 -15.65
CA VAL A 124 19.45 -4.34 -16.31
C VAL A 124 18.73 -3.66 -17.48
N GLU A 125 18.85 -2.34 -17.63
CA GLU A 125 17.86 -1.62 -18.44
C GLU A 125 18.47 -0.73 -19.52
N ARG A 126 18.16 -1.09 -20.77
CA ARG A 126 18.36 -0.25 -21.96
C ARG A 126 17.41 0.96 -22.00
N VAL A 127 16.31 0.91 -21.24
CA VAL A 127 15.24 1.92 -21.27
C VAL A 127 15.32 2.86 -20.06
N GLY A 128 15.62 2.35 -18.86
CA GLY A 128 15.88 3.17 -17.68
C GLY A 128 17.05 4.14 -17.87
N GLN A 129 18.16 3.68 -18.50
CA GLN A 129 19.27 4.57 -18.88
C GLN A 129 18.83 5.64 -19.89
N TYR A 130 18.02 5.28 -20.89
CA TYR A 130 17.49 6.23 -21.86
C TYR A 130 16.67 7.33 -21.18
N TYR A 131 15.81 6.98 -20.21
CA TYR A 131 15.02 7.98 -19.48
C TYR A 131 15.89 8.86 -18.58
N VAL A 132 16.86 8.28 -17.84
CA VAL A 132 17.74 9.07 -16.97
C VAL A 132 18.60 10.05 -17.78
N GLU A 133 19.06 9.66 -18.97
CA GLU A 133 19.92 10.51 -19.81
C GLU A 133 19.12 11.51 -20.67
N ASN A 134 17.90 11.17 -21.13
CA ASN A 134 17.15 11.98 -22.07
C ASN A 134 15.94 12.72 -21.47
N VAL A 135 15.50 12.45 -20.23
CA VAL A 135 14.36 13.15 -19.59
C VAL A 135 14.53 14.68 -19.60
N LEU A 136 15.73 15.17 -19.29
CA LEU A 136 16.02 16.61 -19.29
C LEU A 136 15.96 17.22 -20.70
N LYS A 137 16.23 16.42 -21.73
CA LYS A 137 16.33 16.86 -23.12
C LYS A 137 14.99 16.74 -23.86
N ASP A 138 14.23 15.70 -23.56
CA ASP A 138 12.94 15.38 -24.18
C ASP A 138 11.79 16.14 -23.52
N VAL A 139 11.85 16.36 -22.20
CA VAL A 139 10.72 16.85 -21.38
C VAL A 139 11.06 18.13 -20.60
N GLY A 140 12.35 18.41 -20.36
CA GLY A 140 12.80 19.59 -19.62
C GLY A 140 12.56 19.53 -18.10
N ALA A 141 12.20 18.35 -17.58
CA ALA A 141 11.86 18.15 -16.17
C ALA A 141 13.07 17.71 -15.34
N TRP A 142 13.17 18.23 -14.12
CA TRP A 142 14.26 17.94 -13.17
C TRP A 142 14.01 16.65 -12.36
N ASN A 143 12.76 16.20 -12.30
CA ASN A 143 12.36 15.00 -11.56
C ASN A 143 12.09 13.87 -12.56
N ALA A 144 13.01 12.92 -12.64
CA ALA A 144 12.93 11.80 -13.55
C ALA A 144 11.69 10.92 -13.31
N VAL A 145 11.29 10.73 -12.05
CA VAL A 145 10.12 9.91 -11.71
C VAL A 145 8.84 10.60 -12.19
N GLY A 146 8.68 11.88 -11.90
CA GLY A 146 7.53 12.67 -12.37
C GLY A 146 7.44 12.73 -13.90
N ALA A 147 8.56 12.95 -14.58
CA ALA A 147 8.62 13.00 -16.04
C ALA A 147 8.24 11.67 -16.71
N ILE A 148 8.69 10.54 -16.14
CA ILE A 148 8.33 9.20 -16.64
C ILE A 148 6.82 8.96 -16.46
N VAL A 149 6.26 9.31 -15.30
CA VAL A 149 4.85 9.09 -14.99
C VAL A 149 3.92 9.96 -15.85
N TRP A 150 4.26 11.24 -16.07
CA TRP A 150 3.41 12.18 -16.80
C TRP A 150 3.58 12.13 -18.32
N ASP A 151 4.82 12.06 -18.83
CA ASP A 151 5.07 12.15 -20.27
C ASP A 151 5.28 10.78 -20.94
N TYR A 152 6.12 9.92 -20.38
CA TYR A 152 6.40 8.61 -21.01
C TYR A 152 5.30 7.57 -20.75
N ARG A 153 4.59 7.67 -19.62
CA ARG A 153 3.55 6.71 -19.19
C ARG A 153 2.21 7.36 -18.88
N GLY A 154 1.94 8.56 -19.42
CA GLY A 154 0.71 9.31 -19.15
C GLY A 154 -0.60 8.57 -19.51
N TYR A 155 -0.57 7.62 -20.44
CA TYR A 155 -1.75 6.78 -20.72
C TYR A 155 -2.12 5.82 -19.58
N ASP A 156 -1.14 5.35 -18.82
CA ASP A 156 -1.34 4.44 -17.67
C ASP A 156 -2.03 5.20 -16.52
N THR A 157 -1.57 6.42 -16.24
CA THR A 157 -2.16 7.30 -15.20
C THR A 157 -3.56 7.81 -15.56
N LEU A 158 -3.87 8.00 -16.85
CA LEU A 158 -5.23 8.27 -17.32
C LEU A 158 -6.18 7.11 -17.02
N GLY A 159 -5.72 5.87 -17.22
CA GLY A 159 -6.45 4.66 -16.86
C GLY A 159 -6.71 4.58 -15.34
N GLU A 160 -5.67 4.78 -14.53
CA GLU A 160 -5.79 4.81 -13.07
C GLU A 160 -6.80 5.87 -12.59
N THR A 161 -6.76 7.07 -13.16
CA THR A 161 -7.68 8.16 -12.80
C THR A 161 -9.13 7.81 -13.13
N LEU A 162 -9.37 7.15 -14.27
CA LEU A 162 -10.72 6.72 -14.66
C LEU A 162 -11.29 5.64 -13.72
N VAL A 163 -10.45 4.71 -13.27
CA VAL A 163 -10.83 3.70 -12.27
C VAL A 163 -11.17 4.36 -10.92
N LEU A 164 -10.33 5.30 -10.44
CA LEU A 164 -10.59 6.04 -9.20
C LEU A 164 -11.90 6.85 -9.29
N PHE A 165 -12.12 7.54 -10.41
CA PHE A 165 -13.35 8.30 -10.64
C PHE A 165 -14.59 7.40 -10.59
N THR A 166 -14.51 6.23 -11.24
CA THR A 166 -15.59 5.23 -11.22
C THR A 166 -15.83 4.70 -9.81
N ALA A 167 -14.77 4.41 -9.05
CA ALA A 167 -14.89 3.94 -7.67
C ALA A 167 -15.61 4.97 -6.77
N VAL A 168 -15.29 6.26 -6.92
CA VAL A 168 -15.97 7.34 -6.18
C VAL A 168 -17.47 7.37 -6.52
N ILE A 169 -17.84 7.29 -7.81
CA ILE A 169 -19.25 7.26 -8.23
C ILE A 169 -19.97 6.05 -7.63
N VAL A 170 -19.35 4.87 -7.66
CA VAL A 170 -19.92 3.64 -7.11
C VAL A 170 -20.16 3.79 -5.60
N VAL A 171 -19.19 4.31 -4.85
CA VAL A 171 -19.34 4.58 -3.42
C VAL A 171 -20.53 5.52 -3.17
N LEU A 172 -20.61 6.64 -3.89
CA LEU A 172 -21.72 7.59 -3.73
C LEU A 172 -23.08 6.97 -4.06
N ALA A 173 -23.17 6.15 -5.11
CA ALA A 173 -24.40 5.46 -5.50
C ALA A 173 -24.87 4.46 -4.43
N VAL A 174 -23.94 3.73 -3.81
CA VAL A 174 -24.22 2.79 -2.72
C VAL A 174 -24.72 3.53 -1.48
N PHE A 175 -24.04 4.60 -1.06
CA PHE A 175 -24.44 5.38 0.12
C PHE A 175 -25.81 6.06 -0.06
N LYS A 176 -26.17 6.45 -1.29
CA LYS A 176 -27.49 7.04 -1.60
C LYS A 176 -28.65 6.04 -1.46
N HIS A 177 -28.41 4.74 -1.67
CA HIS A 177 -29.43 3.69 -1.61
C HIS A 177 -29.42 2.88 -0.30
N ALA A 178 -28.57 3.23 0.67
CA ALA A 178 -28.60 2.57 1.98
C ALA A 178 -29.93 2.89 2.69
N PRO A 179 -30.76 1.87 3.03
CA PRO A 179 -32.05 2.12 3.66
C PRO A 179 -31.82 2.78 5.04
N GLY A 180 -32.34 4.00 5.21
CA GLY A 180 -32.32 4.69 6.49
C GLY A 180 -32.95 3.82 7.58
N LYS A 181 -32.32 3.77 8.76
CA LYS A 181 -32.87 3.12 9.95
C LYS A 181 -34.32 3.61 10.10
N ARG A 182 -35.27 2.67 10.01
CA ARG A 182 -36.68 2.97 10.31
C ARG A 182 -36.77 3.14 11.81
N ASP A 183 -37.17 4.32 12.26
CA ASP A 183 -37.51 4.56 13.65
C ASP A 183 -38.65 3.60 14.02
N GLU A 184 -38.39 2.68 14.95
CA GLU A 184 -39.42 1.80 15.49
C GLU A 184 -40.43 2.65 16.27
N PRO A 185 -41.74 2.55 15.99
CA PRO A 185 -42.74 3.32 16.72
C PRO A 185 -42.83 2.80 18.16
N ASN A 186 -42.48 3.68 19.12
CA ASN A 186 -42.70 3.46 20.54
C ASN A 186 -44.20 3.17 20.77
N SER A 187 -44.49 2.03 21.37
CA SER A 187 -45.84 1.62 21.80
C SER A 187 -46.08 2.00 23.26
#